data_AF-A0A4Q3UY15-F1
#
_entry.id   AF-A0A4Q3UY15-F1
#
_cell.length_a   1.000
_cell.length_b   1.000
_cell.length_c   1.000
_cell.angle_alpha   90.00
_cell.angle_beta   90.00
_cell.angle_gamma   90.00
#
_symmetry.space_group_name_H-M   'P 1'
#
loop_
_entity.id
_entity.type
_entity.pdbx_description
1 polymer ?
#
loop_
_entity_poly.entity_id
_entity_poly.type
_entity_poly.pdbx_seq_one_letter_code
_entity_poly.pdbx_strand_id
1 'polypeptide(L)'
;MSVFWAAVFALQGQPIISLMQIILALLCLVSLKLANAGRVTTSLYLTQFALLTFVLGLCLIFDVPNGNLPRVSHIFLLPLALVGYINFKNTPTLVQAILIGLSLLSFVALSSTHYALPFAQPIADEVRTYGVWVNSLIATALSAICVYALQVEMARTDRLARGLSDALWNKEFELHY
;
A
#
# COMPACT_ATOMS: atom_id res chain seq x y z
N MET A 1 -6.29 -11.03 -1.34
CA MET A 1 -6.95 -10.28 -2.44
C MET A 1 -6.45 -10.67 -3.82
N SER A 2 -5.14 -10.63 -4.08
CA SER A 2 -4.56 -10.94 -5.40
C SER A 2 -5.02 -12.29 -5.99
N VAL A 3 -4.94 -13.37 -5.21
CA VAL A 3 -5.36 -14.72 -5.64
C VAL A 3 -6.86 -14.81 -5.94
N PHE A 4 -7.69 -14.14 -5.16
CA PHE A 4 -9.14 -14.08 -5.38
C PHE A 4 -9.45 -13.43 -6.74
N TRP A 5 -8.87 -12.25 -7.00
CA TRP A 5 -9.05 -11.56 -8.28
C TRP A 5 -8.44 -12.32 -9.46
N ALA A 6 -7.29 -12.99 -9.27
CA ALA A 6 -6.70 -13.85 -10.29
C ALA A 6 -7.69 -14.93 -10.77
N ALA A 7 -8.40 -15.58 -9.83
CA ALA A 7 -9.40 -16.59 -10.15
C ALA A 7 -10.59 -15.97 -10.90
N VAL A 8 -11.12 -14.83 -10.44
CA VAL A 8 -12.23 -14.12 -11.11
C VAL A 8 -11.87 -13.77 -12.55
N PHE A 9 -10.69 -13.21 -12.79
CA PHE A 9 -10.26 -12.81 -14.14
C PHE A 9 -9.93 -14.00 -15.05
N ALA A 10 -9.45 -15.11 -14.49
CA ALA A 10 -9.26 -16.34 -15.25
C ALA A 10 -10.60 -16.90 -15.76
N LEU A 11 -11.63 -16.91 -14.92
CA LEU A 11 -12.98 -17.36 -15.29
C LEU A 11 -13.63 -16.46 -16.35
N GLN A 12 -13.25 -15.18 -16.41
CA GLN A 12 -13.75 -14.21 -17.39
C GLN A 12 -12.96 -14.16 -18.69
N GLY A 13 -11.97 -15.06 -18.88
CA GLY A 13 -11.17 -15.10 -20.10
C GLY A 13 -10.23 -13.90 -20.26
N GLN A 14 -9.85 -13.22 -19.17
CA GLN A 14 -8.85 -12.15 -19.17
C GLN A 14 -7.50 -12.65 -18.62
N PRO A 15 -6.68 -13.35 -19.43
CA PRO A 15 -5.49 -14.02 -18.93
C PRO A 15 -4.39 -13.05 -18.50
N ILE A 16 -4.30 -11.87 -19.13
CA ILE A 16 -3.23 -10.90 -18.86
C ILE A 16 -3.36 -10.35 -17.43
N ILE A 17 -4.53 -9.82 -17.06
CA ILE A 17 -4.74 -9.27 -15.72
C ILE A 17 -4.72 -10.38 -14.65
N SER A 18 -5.21 -11.57 -14.95
CA SER A 18 -5.09 -12.73 -14.06
C SER A 18 -3.61 -13.08 -13.78
N LEU A 19 -2.78 -13.13 -14.82
CA LEU A 19 -1.34 -13.37 -14.68
C LEU A 19 -0.67 -12.29 -13.82
N MET A 20 -1.01 -11.01 -14.03
CA MET A 20 -0.47 -9.91 -13.21
C MET A 20 -0.84 -10.06 -11.73
N GLN A 21 -2.06 -10.52 -11.43
CA GLN A 21 -2.50 -10.81 -10.06
C GLN A 21 -1.74 -12.00 -9.45
N ILE A 22 -1.41 -13.04 -10.24
CA ILE A 22 -0.59 -14.16 -9.78
C ILE A 22 0.83 -13.69 -9.50
N ILE A 23 1.43 -12.90 -10.40
CA ILE A 23 2.77 -12.33 -10.21
C ILE A 23 2.82 -11.50 -8.93
N LEU A 24 1.81 -10.66 -8.69
CA LEU A 24 1.73 -9.88 -7.46
C LEU A 24 1.62 -10.79 -6.21
N ALA A 25 0.81 -11.85 -6.27
CA ALA A 25 0.71 -12.80 -5.17
C ALA A 25 2.06 -13.47 -4.87
N LEU A 26 2.81 -13.86 -5.90
CA LEU A 26 4.15 -14.43 -5.76
C LEU A 26 5.14 -13.41 -5.17
N LEU A 27 5.09 -12.15 -5.62
CA LEU A 27 5.94 -11.08 -5.07
C LEU A 27 5.65 -10.85 -3.57
N CYS A 28 4.37 -10.89 -3.16
CA CYS A 28 4.01 -10.83 -1.74
C CYS A 28 4.58 -12.03 -0.96
N LEU A 29 4.55 -13.25 -1.51
CA LEU A 29 5.14 -14.43 -0.86
C LEU A 29 6.66 -14.34 -0.75
N VAL A 30 7.34 -13.87 -1.80
CA VAL A 30 8.79 -13.62 -1.78
C VAL A 30 9.14 -12.58 -0.72
N SER A 31 8.36 -11.50 -0.65
CA SER A 31 8.54 -10.47 0.36
C SER A 31 8.33 -11.01 1.77
N LEU A 32 7.28 -11.81 2.00
CA LEU A 32 7.03 -12.45 3.30
C LEU A 32 8.18 -13.37 3.71
N LYS A 33 8.70 -14.17 2.78
CA LYS A 33 9.87 -15.04 3.01
C LYS A 33 11.10 -14.21 3.38
N LEU A 34 11.29 -13.06 2.74
CA LEU A 34 12.40 -12.16 3.00
C LEU A 34 12.29 -11.47 4.37
N ALA A 35 11.08 -11.08 4.77
CA ALA A 35 10.80 -10.59 6.12
C ALA A 35 11.08 -11.67 7.19
N ASN A 36 10.64 -12.90 6.95
CA ASN A 36 10.89 -14.04 7.84
C ASN A 36 12.38 -14.41 7.95
N ALA A 37 13.17 -14.10 6.92
CA ALA A 37 14.63 -14.27 6.92
C ALA A 37 15.38 -13.10 7.62
N GLY A 38 14.67 -12.20 8.31
CA GLY A 38 15.24 -11.06 9.03
C GLY A 38 15.58 -9.85 8.15
N ARG A 39 15.34 -9.92 6.82
CA ARG A 39 15.62 -8.83 5.87
C ARG A 39 14.40 -7.93 5.68
N VAL A 40 13.85 -7.46 6.81
CA VAL A 40 12.57 -6.72 6.88
C VAL A 40 12.59 -5.46 6.02
N THR A 41 13.65 -4.66 6.11
CA THR A 41 13.75 -3.40 5.33
C THR A 41 13.74 -3.65 3.82
N THR A 42 14.46 -4.67 3.34
CA THR A 42 14.46 -5.03 1.91
C THR A 42 13.10 -5.54 1.45
N SER A 43 12.43 -6.35 2.29
CA SER A 43 11.06 -6.82 2.04
C SER A 43 10.09 -5.65 1.89
N LEU A 44 10.20 -4.63 2.75
CA LEU A 44 9.35 -3.46 2.69
C LEU A 44 9.56 -2.63 1.43
N TYR A 45 10.82 -2.35 1.04
CA TYR A 45 11.10 -1.63 -0.20
C TYR A 45 10.61 -2.38 -1.44
N LEU A 46 10.85 -3.69 -1.49
CA LEU A 46 10.39 -4.55 -2.58
C LEU A 46 8.86 -4.50 -2.68
N THR A 47 8.17 -4.65 -1.56
CA THR A 47 6.70 -4.66 -1.51
C THR A 47 6.13 -3.30 -1.92
N GLN A 48 6.69 -2.21 -1.39
CA GLN A 48 6.18 -0.87 -1.64
C GLN A 48 6.36 -0.50 -3.12
N PHE A 49 7.52 -0.79 -3.69
CA PHE A 49 7.78 -0.57 -5.11
C PHE A 49 6.89 -1.45 -6.02
N ALA A 50 6.77 -2.75 -5.69
CA ALA A 50 5.93 -3.68 -6.45
C ALA A 50 4.45 -3.26 -6.42
N LEU A 51 3.92 -2.87 -5.26
CA LEU A 51 2.53 -2.41 -5.14
C LEU A 51 2.32 -1.08 -5.85
N LEU A 52 3.26 -0.14 -5.75
CA LEU A 52 3.17 1.15 -6.45
C LEU A 52 3.07 0.94 -7.96
N THR A 53 4.03 0.22 -8.54
CA THR A 53 4.08 -0.06 -9.98
C THR A 53 2.85 -0.85 -10.45
N PHE A 54 2.40 -1.82 -9.65
CA PHE A 54 1.20 -2.59 -9.94
C PHE A 54 -0.07 -1.72 -9.96
N VAL A 55 -0.28 -0.88 -8.94
CA VAL A 55 -1.46 0.00 -8.85
C VAL A 55 -1.47 1.00 -10.00
N LEU A 56 -0.32 1.57 -10.36
CA LEU A 56 -0.20 2.47 -11.52
C LEU A 56 -0.57 1.75 -12.82
N GLY A 57 -0.03 0.54 -13.04
CA GLY A 57 -0.37 -0.29 -14.19
C GLY A 57 -1.86 -0.60 -14.26
N LEU A 58 -2.49 -0.96 -13.13
CA LEU A 58 -3.93 -1.17 -13.06
C LEU A 58 -4.70 0.09 -13.45
N CYS A 59 -4.37 1.25 -12.88
CA CYS A 59 -5.09 2.49 -13.14
C CYS A 59 -4.99 2.96 -14.61
N LEU A 60 -3.83 2.77 -15.24
CA LEU A 60 -3.55 3.29 -16.57
C LEU A 60 -4.00 2.35 -17.69
N ILE A 61 -4.10 1.05 -17.43
CA ILE A 61 -4.40 0.02 -18.45
C ILE A 61 -5.79 -0.58 -18.26
N PHE A 62 -6.19 -0.91 -17.02
CA PHE A 62 -7.36 -1.78 -16.77
C PHE A 62 -8.53 -1.05 -16.08
N ASP A 63 -8.24 -0.16 -15.14
CA ASP A 63 -9.23 0.63 -14.39
C ASP A 63 -9.36 2.06 -14.96
N VAL A 64 -9.84 2.11 -16.21
CA VAL A 64 -10.08 3.35 -16.94
C VAL A 64 -11.43 3.94 -16.52
N PRO A 65 -11.49 5.21 -16.07
CA PRO A 65 -12.76 5.83 -15.71
C PRO A 65 -13.66 5.99 -16.95
N ASN A 66 -14.96 5.75 -16.79
CA ASN A 66 -15.96 6.03 -17.81
C ASN A 66 -17.12 6.85 -17.19
N GLY A 67 -18.10 7.27 -18.00
CA GLY A 67 -19.20 8.12 -17.55
C GLY A 67 -20.06 7.52 -16.43
N ASN A 68 -20.01 6.20 -16.24
CA ASN A 68 -20.85 5.48 -15.27
C ASN A 68 -20.05 5.02 -14.04
N LEU A 69 -18.76 4.71 -14.21
CA LEU A 69 -17.92 4.08 -13.21
C LEU A 69 -16.61 4.85 -13.02
N PRO A 70 -16.34 5.36 -11.80
CA PRO A 70 -15.10 6.04 -11.50
C PRO A 70 -13.95 5.04 -11.41
N ARG A 71 -12.72 5.53 -11.59
CA ARG A 71 -11.50 4.80 -11.23
C ARG A 71 -11.42 4.66 -9.71
N VAL A 72 -11.06 3.48 -9.20
CA VAL A 72 -10.95 3.23 -7.74
C VAL A 72 -9.61 2.66 -7.32
N SER A 73 -8.85 2.07 -8.24
CA SER A 73 -7.62 1.36 -7.91
C SER A 73 -6.55 2.30 -7.33
N HIS A 74 -6.58 3.57 -7.72
CA HIS A 74 -5.65 4.59 -7.21
C HIS A 74 -5.81 4.86 -5.71
N ILE A 75 -6.95 4.54 -5.09
CA ILE A 75 -7.20 4.74 -3.65
C ILE A 75 -6.21 3.90 -2.82
N PHE A 76 -5.74 2.75 -3.33
CA PHE A 76 -4.72 1.92 -2.67
C PHE A 76 -3.35 2.60 -2.53
N LEU A 77 -3.09 3.71 -3.24
CA LEU A 77 -1.88 4.50 -3.06
C LEU A 77 -1.82 5.21 -1.70
N LEU A 78 -2.98 5.50 -1.09
CA LEU A 78 -3.06 6.11 0.24
C LEU A 78 -2.56 5.19 1.36
N PRO A 79 -3.12 3.96 1.56
CA PRO A 79 -2.58 3.05 2.57
C PRO A 79 -1.13 2.67 2.25
N LEU A 80 -0.74 2.58 0.97
CA LEU A 80 0.65 2.34 0.59
C LEU A 80 1.60 3.44 1.07
N ALA A 81 1.20 4.71 0.90
CA ALA A 81 1.95 5.85 1.42
C ALA A 81 2.04 5.84 2.95
N LEU A 82 0.94 5.50 3.65
CA LEU A 82 0.92 5.43 5.11
C LEU A 82 1.83 4.31 5.65
N VAL A 83 1.79 3.12 5.06
CA VAL A 83 2.72 2.03 5.42
C VAL A 83 4.16 2.44 5.19
N GLY A 84 4.44 3.11 4.05
CA GLY A 84 5.75 3.68 3.77
C GLY A 84 6.19 4.67 4.85
N TYR A 85 5.28 5.54 5.30
CA TYR A 85 5.59 6.53 6.34
C TYR A 85 5.83 5.91 7.73
N ILE A 86 5.04 4.90 8.11
CA ILE A 86 5.28 4.13 9.36
C ILE A 86 6.71 3.59 9.38
N ASN A 87 7.17 3.02 8.26
CA ASN A 87 8.53 2.49 8.19
C ASN A 87 9.59 3.60 8.09
N PHE A 88 9.29 4.72 7.43
CA PHE A 88 10.18 5.89 7.38
C PHE A 88 10.47 6.45 8.77
N LYS A 89 9.48 6.44 9.67
CA LYS A 89 9.66 6.89 11.06
C LYS A 89 10.70 6.04 11.80
N ASN A 90 10.73 4.73 11.54
CA ASN A 90 11.67 3.80 12.19
C ASN A 90 13.06 3.87 11.56
N THR A 91 13.12 3.96 10.23
CA THR A 91 14.38 3.98 9.47
C THR A 91 14.29 5.02 8.35
N PRO A 92 14.65 6.29 8.62
CA PRO A 92 14.49 7.35 7.64
C PRO A 92 15.46 7.16 6.48
N THR A 93 14.93 6.87 5.30
CA THR A 93 15.73 6.73 4.07
C THR A 93 15.14 7.55 2.93
N LEU A 94 16.02 8.08 2.08
CA LEU A 94 15.63 8.87 0.91
C LEU A 94 14.78 8.06 -0.07
N VAL A 95 15.08 6.76 -0.24
CA VAL A 95 14.29 5.84 -1.09
C VAL A 95 12.84 5.81 -0.63
N GLN A 96 12.61 5.69 0.67
CA GLN A 96 11.26 5.61 1.20
C GLN A 96 10.51 6.94 1.12
N ALA A 97 11.19 8.06 1.36
CA ALA A 97 10.61 9.38 1.13
C ALA A 97 10.16 9.56 -0.33
N ILE A 98 10.98 9.11 -1.30
CA ILE A 98 10.64 9.12 -2.73
C ILE A 98 9.43 8.23 -3.00
N LEU A 99 9.38 7.00 -2.48
CA LEU A 99 8.25 6.08 -2.71
C LEU A 99 6.94 6.61 -2.11
N ILE A 100 7.00 7.25 -0.94
CA ILE A 100 5.84 7.93 -0.32
C ILE A 100 5.39 9.09 -1.22
N GLY A 101 6.32 9.97 -1.61
CA GLY A 101 6.03 11.11 -2.47
C GLY A 101 5.42 10.69 -3.80
N LEU A 102 5.99 9.67 -4.47
CA LEU A 102 5.46 9.12 -5.72
C LEU A 102 4.06 8.55 -5.55
N SER A 103 3.79 7.85 -4.45
CA SER A 103 2.46 7.30 -4.16
C SER A 103 1.41 8.42 -4.01
N LEU A 104 1.74 9.47 -3.25
CA LEU A 104 0.85 10.61 -3.03
C LEU A 104 0.64 11.45 -4.30
N LEU A 105 1.72 11.76 -5.03
CA LEU A 105 1.63 12.51 -6.29
C LEU A 105 0.83 11.75 -7.34
N SER A 106 1.05 10.44 -7.43
CA SER A 106 0.30 9.59 -8.34
C SER A 106 -1.17 9.47 -7.95
N PHE A 107 -1.50 9.42 -6.67
CA PHE A 107 -2.87 9.48 -6.18
C PHE A 107 -3.55 10.78 -6.64
N VAL A 108 -2.92 11.93 -6.41
CA VAL A 108 -3.47 13.24 -6.81
C VAL A 108 -3.65 13.32 -8.32
N ALA A 109 -2.64 12.92 -9.10
CA ALA A 109 -2.69 12.96 -10.56
C ALA A 109 -3.81 12.05 -11.11
N LEU A 110 -3.90 10.81 -10.64
CA LEU A 110 -4.92 9.85 -11.10
C LEU A 110 -6.33 10.18 -10.62
N SER A 111 -6.46 10.85 -9.48
CA SER A 111 -7.74 11.36 -8.97
C SER A 111 -8.21 12.62 -9.71
N SER A 112 -7.28 13.41 -10.25
CA SER A 112 -7.59 14.69 -10.91
C SER A 112 -7.66 14.57 -12.43
N THR A 113 -7.43 13.39 -13.01
CA THR A 113 -7.37 13.21 -14.46
C THR A 113 -7.95 11.87 -14.89
N HIS A 114 -8.73 11.88 -15.97
CA HIS A 114 -9.27 10.67 -16.62
C HIS A 114 -8.27 9.99 -17.57
N TYR A 115 -6.98 10.33 -17.46
CA TYR A 115 -5.97 9.87 -18.39
C TYR A 115 -5.77 8.36 -18.29
N ALA A 116 -5.74 7.70 -19.45
CA ALA A 116 -5.42 6.29 -19.61
C ALA A 116 -4.47 6.13 -20.80
N LEU A 117 -3.76 5.00 -20.85
CA LEU A 117 -2.84 4.74 -21.95
C LEU A 117 -3.63 4.45 -23.24
N PRO A 118 -3.12 4.81 -24.43
CA PRO A 118 -3.82 4.58 -25.71
C PRO A 118 -4.13 3.10 -25.99
N PHE A 119 -3.37 2.18 -25.40
CA PHE A 119 -3.52 0.72 -25.51
C PHE A 119 -4.24 0.10 -24.31
N ALA A 120 -4.97 0.91 -23.52
CA ALA A 120 -5.72 0.42 -22.38
C ALA A 120 -6.73 -0.66 -22.79
N GLN A 121 -6.91 -1.64 -21.90
CA GLN A 121 -7.88 -2.73 -22.03
C GLN A 121 -8.82 -2.67 -20.82
N PRO A 122 -9.87 -1.83 -20.87
CA PRO A 122 -10.78 -1.66 -19.74
C PRO A 122 -11.45 -2.99 -19.36
N ILE A 123 -11.52 -3.26 -18.06
CA ILE A 123 -12.30 -4.39 -17.53
C ILE A 123 -13.78 -4.15 -17.84
N ALA A 124 -14.54 -5.22 -18.11
CA ALA A 124 -15.97 -5.14 -18.36
C ALA A 124 -16.73 -4.49 -17.19
N ASP A 125 -17.68 -3.62 -17.51
CA ASP A 125 -18.40 -2.80 -16.52
C ASP A 125 -19.20 -3.63 -15.50
N GLU A 126 -19.69 -4.81 -15.89
CA GLU A 126 -20.39 -5.76 -15.00
C GLU A 126 -19.53 -6.15 -13.79
N VAL A 127 -18.23 -6.32 -14.02
CA VAL A 127 -17.24 -6.76 -13.03
C VAL A 127 -16.77 -5.56 -12.22
N ARG A 128 -16.57 -4.43 -12.91
CA ARG A 128 -16.15 -3.17 -12.29
C ARG A 128 -17.20 -2.62 -11.35
N THR A 129 -18.49 -2.82 -11.61
CA THR A 129 -19.56 -2.33 -10.72
C THR A 129 -19.40 -2.87 -9.30
N TYR A 130 -19.19 -4.19 -9.16
CA TYR A 130 -18.89 -4.79 -7.85
C TYR A 130 -17.47 -4.48 -7.37
N GLY A 131 -16.50 -4.45 -8.30
CA GLY A 131 -15.11 -4.14 -8.01
C GLY A 131 -14.92 -2.75 -7.40
N VAL A 132 -15.68 -1.76 -7.83
CA VAL A 132 -15.69 -0.39 -7.28
C VAL A 132 -15.97 -0.41 -5.78
N TRP A 133 -17.08 -1.04 -5.38
CA TRP A 133 -17.46 -1.13 -3.97
C TRP A 133 -16.46 -1.91 -3.13
N VAL A 134 -16.06 -3.10 -3.60
CA VAL A 134 -15.15 -3.97 -2.86
C VAL A 134 -13.78 -3.30 -2.69
N ASN A 135 -13.22 -2.73 -3.76
CA ASN A 135 -11.91 -2.11 -3.72
C ASN A 135 -11.91 -0.83 -2.87
N SER A 136 -12.94 0.02 -2.99
CA SER A 136 -13.06 1.22 -2.17
C SER A 136 -13.17 0.88 -0.68
N LEU A 137 -14.04 -0.06 -0.30
CA LEU A 137 -14.20 -0.47 1.10
C LEU A 137 -12.89 -1.01 1.68
N ILE A 138 -12.18 -1.85 0.93
CA ILE A 138 -10.92 -2.45 1.39
C ILE A 138 -9.82 -1.40 1.47
N ALA A 139 -9.69 -0.52 0.47
CA ALA A 139 -8.68 0.53 0.48
C ALA A 139 -8.90 1.49 1.67
N THR A 140 -10.15 1.88 1.92
CA THR A 140 -10.51 2.70 3.09
C THR A 140 -10.24 1.97 4.40
N ALA A 141 -10.59 0.69 4.52
CA ALA A 141 -10.31 -0.10 5.71
C ALA A 141 -8.79 -0.22 5.97
N LEU A 142 -7.99 -0.46 4.93
CA LEU A 142 -6.54 -0.49 5.03
C LEU A 142 -5.98 0.86 5.47
N SER A 143 -6.48 1.97 4.92
CA SER A 143 -6.09 3.31 5.37
C SER A 143 -6.41 3.53 6.85
N ALA A 144 -7.60 3.14 7.30
CA ALA A 144 -8.00 3.24 8.70
C ALA A 144 -7.08 2.40 9.62
N ILE A 145 -6.74 1.18 9.22
CA ILE A 145 -5.79 0.31 9.93
C ILE A 145 -4.41 0.98 10.01
N CYS A 146 -3.93 1.60 8.93
CA CYS A 146 -2.63 2.28 8.92
C CYS A 146 -2.63 3.52 9.83
N VAL A 147 -3.72 4.30 9.83
CA VAL A 147 -3.88 5.43 10.75
C VAL A 147 -3.90 4.97 12.20
N TYR A 148 -4.64 3.89 12.50
CA TYR A 148 -4.64 3.31 13.84
C TYR A 148 -3.24 2.83 14.26
N ALA A 149 -2.51 2.15 13.37
CA ALA A 149 -1.14 1.71 13.63
C ALA A 149 -0.19 2.89 13.92
N LEU A 150 -0.33 4.01 13.18
CA LEU A 150 0.42 5.24 13.44
C LEU A 150 0.11 5.80 14.83
N GLN A 151 -1.17 5.87 15.21
CA GLN A 151 -1.57 6.36 16.54
C GLN A 151 -0.99 5.51 17.67
N VAL A 152 -1.03 4.18 17.54
CA VAL A 152 -0.45 3.25 18.52
C VAL A 152 1.06 3.49 18.67
N GLU A 153 1.77 3.67 17.56
CA GLU A 153 3.22 3.92 17.58
C GLU A 153 3.58 5.28 18.19
N MET A 154 2.78 6.32 17.93
CA MET A 154 2.96 7.64 18.55
C MET A 154 2.72 7.58 20.06
N ALA A 155 1.62 6.96 20.50
CA ALA A 155 1.31 6.80 21.92
C ALA A 155 2.39 6.00 22.68
N ARG A 156 2.97 4.98 22.03
CA ARG A 156 4.10 4.21 22.60
C ARG A 156 5.35 5.08 22.77
N THR A 157 5.67 5.90 21.78
CA THR A 157 6.82 6.82 21.82
C THR A 157 6.66 7.82 22.98
N ASP A 158 5.47 8.42 23.12
CA ASP A 158 5.19 9.41 24.17
C ASP A 158 5.23 8.82 25.58
N ARG A 159 4.78 7.56 25.74
CA ARG A 159 4.86 6.87 27.04
C ARG A 159 6.30 6.60 27.43
N LEU A 160 7.15 6.18 26.49
CA LEU A 160 8.57 5.95 26.74
C LEU A 160 9.27 7.27 27.11
N ALA A 161 9.01 8.34 26.37
CA ALA A 161 9.59 9.66 26.63
C ALA A 161 9.22 10.19 28.03
N ARG A 162 7.94 10.06 28.43
CA ARG A 162 7.50 10.42 29.79
C ARG A 162 8.17 9.56 30.86
N GLY A 163 8.22 8.25 30.69
CA GLY A 163 8.88 7.35 31.65
C GLY A 163 10.37 7.66 31.82
N LEU A 164 11.09 8.00 30.74
CA LEU A 164 12.48 8.45 30.80
C LEU A 164 12.63 9.78 31.55
N SER A 165 11.72 10.73 31.33
CA SER A 165 11.71 12.02 32.03
C SER A 165 11.45 11.84 33.53
N ASP A 166 10.50 10.99 33.89
CA ASP A 166 10.15 10.72 35.30
C ASP A 166 11.29 9.98 36.00
N ALA A 167 11.88 8.96 35.37
CA ALA A 167 13.04 8.23 35.90
C ALA A 167 14.27 9.12 36.10
N LEU A 168 14.48 10.10 35.21
CA LEU A 168 15.55 11.10 35.35
C LEU A 168 15.32 11.99 36.58
N TRP A 169 14.08 12.45 36.77
CA TRP A 169 13.72 13.29 37.91
C TRP A 169 13.80 12.53 39.24
N ASN A 170 13.39 11.26 39.24
CA ASN A 170 13.41 10.38 40.41
C ASN A 170 14.78 9.74 40.68
N LYS A 171 15.80 10.00 39.85
CA LYS A 171 17.16 9.43 39.96
C LYS A 171 17.18 7.89 39.94
N GLU A 172 16.31 7.28 39.13
CA GLU A 172 16.17 5.82 39.02
C GLU A 172 17.23 5.17 38.10
N PHE A 173 18.19 5.94 37.57
CA PHE A 173 19.28 5.42 36.75
C PHE A 173 20.44 4.91 37.62
N GLU A 174 20.76 3.61 37.51
CA GLU A 174 21.93 2.99 38.13
C GLU A 174 23.07 2.79 37.13
N LEU A 175 24.31 2.94 37.60
CA LEU A 175 25.53 2.79 36.81
C LEU A 175 26.16 1.43 37.09
N HIS A 176 26.17 0.54 36.10
CA HIS A 176 26.82 -0.77 36.20
C HIS A 176 28.24 -0.69 35.62
N TYR A 177 29.23 -1.16 36.38
CA TYR A 177 30.65 -1.25 36.02
C TYR A 177 31.13 -2.69 35.90
#